data_AF-A0A2E0NAJ3-F1
#
_entry.id   AF-A0A2E0NAJ3-F1
#
_cell.length_a   1.000
_cell.length_b   1.000
_cell.length_c   1.000
_cell.angle_alpha   90.00
_cell.angle_beta   90.00
_cell.angle_gamma   90.00
#
_symmetry.space_group_name_H-M   'P 1'
#
loop_
_entity.id
_entity.type
_entity.pdbx_description
1 polymer ?
#
loop_
_entity_poly.entity_id
_entity_poly.type
_entity_poly.pdbx_seq_one_letter_code
_entity_poly.pdbx_strand_id
1 'polypeptide(L)'
;MAKDAGADIACPMTTGIFLKIVAFAAEENREMGKDVTPYWRIVKDGGKLNDKFPDGITLHADLLESEGHTIINSKKGTKNLLEEIKEFSFE
;
A
#
# COMPACT_ATOMS: atom_id res chain seq x y z
N MET A 1 -0.87 4.99 -17.96
CA MET A 1 -1.10 6.17 -17.10
C MET A 1 0.12 7.07 -17.01
N ALA A 2 1.26 6.67 -16.41
CA ALA A 2 2.45 7.53 -16.34
C ALA A 2 3.14 7.74 -17.70
N LYS A 3 3.38 6.63 -18.44
CA LYS A 3 3.94 6.65 -19.80
C LYS A 3 3.14 7.50 -20.78
N ASP A 4 1.80 7.37 -20.75
CA ASP A 4 0.90 8.10 -21.65
C ASP A 4 0.89 9.60 -21.36
N ALA A 5 1.18 10.00 -20.11
CA ALA A 5 1.31 11.39 -19.70
C ALA A 5 2.74 11.94 -19.86
N GLY A 6 3.69 11.13 -20.35
CA GLY A 6 5.11 11.51 -20.46
C GLY A 6 5.74 11.83 -19.10
N ALA A 7 5.28 11.19 -18.03
CA ALA A 7 5.72 11.46 -16.67
C ALA A 7 6.61 10.33 -16.13
N ASP A 8 7.81 10.70 -15.65
CA ASP A 8 8.71 9.78 -14.95
C ASP A 8 8.47 9.77 -13.44
N ILE A 9 8.12 10.93 -12.86
CA ILE A 9 7.95 11.12 -11.41
C ILE A 9 6.74 12.03 -11.16
N ALA A 10 5.94 11.69 -10.16
CA ALA A 10 4.85 12.53 -9.64
C ALA A 10 5.24 13.22 -8.33
N CYS A 11 4.60 14.35 -8.01
CA CYS A 11 4.83 15.04 -6.74
C CYS A 11 4.44 14.13 -5.55
N PRO A 12 5.35 13.86 -4.60
CA PRO A 12 5.12 12.89 -3.52
C PRO A 12 3.97 13.30 -2.60
N MET A 13 3.76 14.61 -2.41
CA MET A 13 2.67 15.13 -1.60
C MET A 13 1.30 14.82 -2.22
N THR A 14 1.12 15.13 -3.51
CA THR A 14 -0.14 14.83 -4.19
C THR A 14 -0.36 13.33 -4.33
N THR A 15 0.69 12.56 -4.61
CA THR A 15 0.61 11.09 -4.67
C THR A 15 0.08 10.51 -3.36
N GLY A 16 0.57 10.99 -2.21
CA GLY A 16 0.07 10.55 -0.90
C GLY A 16 -1.42 10.89 -0.67
N ILE A 17 -1.86 12.08 -1.11
CA ILE A 17 -3.26 12.51 -1.02
C ILE A 17 -4.16 11.61 -1.89
N PHE A 18 -3.80 11.41 -3.15
CA PHE A 18 -4.57 10.56 -4.06
C PHE A 18 -4.59 9.11 -3.62
N LEU A 19 -3.47 8.59 -3.12
CA LEU A 19 -3.41 7.23 -2.59
C LEU A 19 -4.38 7.03 -1.43
N LYS A 20 -4.51 8.01 -0.53
CA LYS A 20 -5.50 7.96 0.54
C LYS A 20 -6.92 7.93 -0.02
N ILE A 21 -7.25 8.80 -0.99
CA ILE A 21 -8.58 8.84 -1.62
C ILE A 21 -8.91 7.48 -2.25
N VAL A 22 -7.99 6.90 -3.01
CA VAL A 22 -8.15 5.60 -3.66
C VAL A 22 -8.37 4.49 -2.63
N ALA A 23 -7.63 4.49 -1.52
CA ALA A 23 -7.77 3.49 -0.48
C ALA A 23 -9.16 3.52 0.19
N PHE A 24 -9.67 4.71 0.53
CA PHE A 24 -11.01 4.83 1.12
C PHE A 24 -12.12 4.47 0.11
N ALA A 25 -12.00 4.92 -1.14
CA ALA A 25 -12.95 4.56 -2.20
C ALA A 25 -12.95 3.05 -2.49
N ALA A 26 -11.80 2.38 -2.34
CA ALA A 26 -11.70 0.94 -2.50
C ALA A 26 -12.48 0.19 -1.41
N GLU A 27 -12.41 0.63 -0.16
CA GLU A 27 -13.18 0.02 0.93
C GLU A 27 -14.68 0.32 0.83
N GLU A 28 -15.08 1.53 0.41
CA GLU A 28 -16.48 1.82 0.07
C GLU A 28 -16.99 0.88 -1.03
N ASN A 29 -16.20 0.63 -2.08
CA ASN A 29 -16.54 -0.34 -3.12
C ASN A 29 -16.65 -1.77 -2.56
N ARG A 30 -15.79 -2.15 -1.62
CA ARG A 30 -15.84 -3.47 -0.95
C ARG A 30 -17.17 -3.66 -0.22
N GLU A 31 -17.60 -2.67 0.55
CA GLU A 31 -18.88 -2.69 1.26
C GLU A 31 -20.08 -2.80 0.31
N MET A 32 -19.96 -2.21 -0.88
CA MET A 32 -20.96 -2.29 -1.95
C MET A 32 -20.89 -3.59 -2.78
N GLY A 33 -19.94 -4.49 -2.51
CA GLY A 33 -19.73 -5.71 -3.30
C GLY A 33 -19.23 -5.46 -4.72
N LYS A 34 -18.52 -4.34 -4.94
CA LYS A 34 -17.89 -3.98 -6.22
C LYS A 34 -16.42 -4.38 -6.26
N ASP A 35 -15.83 -4.32 -7.45
CA ASP A 35 -14.39 -4.51 -7.63
C ASP A 35 -13.57 -3.48 -6.82
N VAL A 36 -12.54 -3.98 -6.15
CA VAL A 36 -11.73 -3.21 -5.21
C VAL A 36 -10.34 -2.97 -5.81
N THR A 37 -9.90 -1.71 -5.83
CA THR A 37 -8.53 -1.36 -6.21
C THR A 37 -7.56 -1.85 -5.12
N PRO A 38 -6.51 -2.63 -5.44
CA PRO A 38 -5.62 -3.25 -4.46
C PRO A 38 -4.61 -2.24 -3.88
N TYR A 39 -5.10 -1.25 -3.14
CA TYR A 39 -4.28 -0.18 -2.56
C TYR A 39 -3.27 -0.70 -1.52
N TRP A 40 -3.58 -1.82 -0.87
CA TRP A 40 -2.75 -2.46 0.16
C TRP A 40 -1.43 -3.01 -0.38
N ARG A 41 -1.25 -3.10 -1.70
CA ARG A 41 0.04 -3.47 -2.29
C ARG A 41 1.07 -2.33 -2.24
N ILE A 42 0.65 -1.11 -1.85
CA ILE A 42 1.53 0.04 -1.77
C ILE A 42 2.06 0.19 -0.34
N VAL A 43 3.37 -0.02 -0.20
CA VAL A 43 4.10 0.10 1.06
C VAL A 43 4.96 1.36 1.08
N LYS A 44 5.28 1.83 2.29
CA LYS A 44 6.23 2.93 2.48
C LYS A 44 7.67 2.43 2.34
N ASP A 45 8.60 3.39 2.27
CA ASP A 45 10.04 3.13 2.19
C ASP A 45 10.51 2.06 3.19
N GLY A 46 11.26 1.09 2.66
CA GLY A 46 11.78 -0.03 3.42
C GLY A 46 10.73 -1.08 3.82
N GLY A 47 9.59 -1.13 3.12
CA GLY A 47 8.55 -2.15 3.34
C GLY A 47 7.69 -1.92 4.57
N LYS A 48 7.61 -0.67 5.02
CA LYS A 48 6.78 -0.28 6.17
C LYS A 48 5.31 -0.22 5.75
N LEU A 49 4.44 -0.72 6.62
CA LEU A 49 3.00 -0.56 6.43
C LEU A 49 2.58 0.91 6.55
N ASN A 50 1.53 1.26 5.83
CA ASN A 50 0.98 2.61 5.78
C ASN A 50 -0.14 2.79 6.81
N ASP A 51 0.11 3.57 7.87
CA ASP A 51 -0.85 3.92 8.92
C ASP A 51 -1.97 4.88 8.47
N LYS A 52 -1.91 5.40 7.23
CA LYS A 52 -2.91 6.31 6.68
C LYS A 52 -3.98 5.62 5.84
N PHE A 53 -3.87 4.31 5.68
CA PHE A 53 -4.89 3.50 5.02
C PHE A 53 -6.12 3.30 5.91
N PRO A 54 -7.27 2.90 5.33
CA PRO A 54 -8.43 2.45 6.08
C PRO A 54 -8.02 1.41 7.13
N ASP A 55 -8.54 1.56 8.35
CA ASP A 55 -8.22 0.74 9.52
C ASP A 55 -6.72 0.60 9.86
N GLY A 56 -5.92 1.53 9.33
CA GLY A 56 -4.50 1.67 9.61
C GLY A 56 -3.67 0.46 9.17
N ILE A 57 -2.71 0.09 10.01
CA ILE A 57 -1.75 -0.97 9.69
C ILE A 57 -2.31 -2.38 9.85
N THR A 58 -3.44 -2.55 10.57
CA THR A 58 -4.03 -3.87 10.82
C THR A 58 -4.66 -4.42 9.55
N LEU A 59 -5.62 -3.70 8.96
CA LEU A 59 -6.23 -4.14 7.70
C LEU A 59 -5.21 -4.24 6.56
N HIS A 60 -4.24 -3.32 6.53
CA HIS A 60 -3.15 -3.39 5.56
C HIS A 60 -2.33 -4.70 5.71
N ALA A 61 -2.00 -5.09 6.95
CA ALA A 61 -1.35 -6.38 7.21
C ALA A 61 -2.24 -7.54 6.78
N ASP A 62 -3.50 -7.58 7.23
CA ASP A 62 -4.44 -8.67 6.96
C ASP A 62 -4.62 -8.91 5.45
N LEU A 63 -4.73 -7.83 4.66
CA LEU A 63 -4.86 -7.91 3.20
C LEU A 63 -3.59 -8.45 2.54
N LEU A 64 -2.41 -8.00 2.96
CA LEU A 64 -1.13 -8.52 2.47
C LEU A 64 -0.94 -9.99 2.87
N GLU A 65 -1.30 -10.37 4.09
CA GLU A 65 -1.26 -11.76 4.56
C GLU A 65 -2.24 -12.65 3.80
N SER A 66 -3.42 -12.12 3.43
CA SER A 66 -4.37 -12.84 2.57
C SER A 66 -3.82 -13.15 1.17
N GLU A 67 -2.87 -12.34 0.69
CA GLU A 67 -2.13 -12.56 -0.56
C GLU A 67 -0.89 -13.45 -0.36
N GLY A 68 -0.63 -13.93 0.86
CA GLY A 68 0.47 -14.82 1.21
C GLY A 68 1.77 -14.11 1.62
N HIS A 69 1.73 -12.81 1.88
CA HIS A 69 2.89 -12.09 2.41
C HIS A 69 3.05 -12.32 3.92
N THR A 70 4.27 -12.20 4.43
CA THR A 70 4.56 -12.32 5.87
C THR A 70 4.93 -10.95 6.44
N ILE A 71 4.26 -10.55 7.52
CA ILE A 71 4.54 -9.30 8.25
C ILE A 71 5.45 -9.60 9.43
N ILE A 72 6.61 -8.93 9.51
CA ILE A 72 7.52 -8.97 10.65
C ILE A 72 7.50 -7.71 11.49
N ASN A 73 7.66 -7.90 12.79
CA ASN A 73 7.98 -6.82 13.71
C ASN A 73 9.47 -6.49 13.67
N SER A 74 9.83 -5.25 13.34
CA SER A 74 11.24 -4.83 13.37
C SER A 74 11.78 -4.76 14.79
N LYS A 75 12.94 -5.38 15.03
CA LYS A 75 13.64 -5.39 16.34
C LYS A 75 14.10 -3.99 16.81
N LYS A 76 14.06 -2.96 15.96
CA LYS A 76 14.52 -1.58 16.26
C LYS A 76 13.41 -0.61 16.72
N GLY A 77 12.26 -1.11 17.19
CA GLY A 77 11.17 -0.26 17.72
C GLY A 77 10.36 0.48 16.65
N THR A 78 10.52 0.12 15.37
CA THR A 78 9.70 0.61 14.26
C THR A 78 8.65 -0.45 13.92
N LYS A 79 7.35 -0.09 14.01
CA LYS A 79 6.25 -1.04 13.87
C LYS A 79 6.13 -1.56 12.42
N ASN A 80 5.95 -2.88 12.30
CA ASN A 80 5.52 -3.69 11.15
C ASN A 80 6.20 -3.42 9.80
N LEU A 81 7.10 -4.33 9.41
CA LEU A 81 7.75 -4.41 8.10
C LEU A 81 7.26 -5.66 7.36
N LEU A 82 7.22 -5.63 6.03
CA LEU A 82 7.15 -6.83 5.22
C LEU A 82 8.47 -7.61 5.30
N GLU A 83 8.42 -8.95 5.42
CA GLU A 83 9.61 -9.80 5.36
C GLU A 83 10.25 -9.67 3.98
N GLU A 84 11.42 -9.02 3.95
CA GLU A 84 12.29 -8.87 2.78
C GLU A 84 11.60 -8.39 1.50
N ILE A 85 11.65 -7.08 1.23
CA ILE A 85 11.59 -6.62 -0.16
C ILE A 85 12.87 -7.11 -0.85
N LYS A 86 12.85 -8.32 -1.40
CA LYS A 86 13.77 -8.68 -2.48
C LYS A 86 13.47 -7.70 -3.61
N GLU A 87 14.49 -6.98 -4.06
CA GLU A 87 14.43 -5.94 -5.06
C GLU A 87 13.27 -6.12 -6.04
N PHE A 88 12.33 -5.17 -6.00
CA PHE A 88 11.28 -5.08 -7.00
C PHE A 88 11.95 -4.66 -8.30
N SER A 89 12.24 -5.63 -9.17
CA SER A 89 12.70 -5.36 -10.53
C SER A 89 11.49 -4.89 -11.34
N PHE A 90 11.59 -3.69 -11.89
CA PHE A 90 10.70 -3.24 -12.95
C PHE A 90 11.29 -3.82 -14.25
N GLU A 91 10.72 -4.91 -14.76
CA GLU A 91 10.89 -5.29 -16.17
C GLU A 91 10.02 -4.40 -17.08
#